data_AF-A0A7Y4UGB0-F1
#
_entry.id   AF-A0A7Y4UGB0-F1
#
_cell.length_a   1.000
_cell.length_b   1.000
_cell.length_c   1.000
_cell.angle_alpha   90.00
_cell.angle_beta   90.00
_cell.angle_gamma   90.00
#
_symmetry.space_group_name_H-M   'P 1'
#
loop_
_entity.id
_entity.type
_entity.pdbx_description
1 polymer ?
#
loop_
_entity_poly.entity_id
_entity_poly.type
_entity_poly.pdbx_seq_one_letter_code
_entity_poly.pdbx_strand_id
1 'polypeptide(L)'
;MKFIRRPDLDQVTRTEIAAQAVLARGVYGEMTRLARCYRVRLVGHCSLESIAFIAQRLGCPSHSVGYLSQRLKAFAQALPQQVVAARQWVVWLSDEIFAGGQSILITVEPRTLAILKIALASDREATTWQRHWEEFVDAGAVERIVADRGTGLVKGGTLAGLTHHPDLFHLLHPLAPFGGRFERQALAAMAHEYERGALDSGRSLRVHERRRAEYEAARAAAAEKVQRYDNCCYLWSELRRLLEAFDETGRLPDLATRQADIGALLELLASLGSAPLQEAVKSLATGLEDYWGYYERLATVYAELCVQHSSASASASASAAVAELACGWQRERQATNSKDYGQRKRLRQAAQAHYDEAA
;
A
#
# COMPACT_ATOMS: atom_id res chain seq x y z
N MET A 1 0.47 -23.96 0.23
CA MET A 1 -0.46 -24.31 1.33
C MET A 1 0.04 -23.69 2.63
N LYS A 2 -0.81 -23.01 3.41
CA LYS A 2 -0.40 -22.31 4.64
C LYS A 2 -0.78 -23.16 5.88
N PHE A 3 -0.03 -24.23 6.16
CA PHE A 3 -0.25 -25.08 7.36
C PHE A 3 0.51 -24.58 8.60
N ILE A 4 1.62 -23.86 8.39
CA ILE A 4 2.54 -23.38 9.45
C ILE A 4 1.84 -22.47 10.48
N ARG A 5 0.67 -21.91 10.13
CA ARG A 5 -0.07 -20.94 10.95
C ARG A 5 -1.39 -21.50 11.53
N ARG A 6 -1.62 -22.81 11.48
CA ARG A 6 -2.82 -23.47 12.02
C ARG A 6 -2.65 -23.71 13.52
N PRO A 7 -3.35 -22.99 14.42
CA PRO A 7 -3.18 -23.11 15.86
C PRO A 7 -3.63 -24.47 16.42
N ASP A 8 -4.48 -25.18 15.69
CA ASP A 8 -5.01 -26.52 15.99
C ASP A 8 -4.04 -27.66 15.68
N LEU A 9 -2.90 -27.39 15.03
CA LEU A 9 -1.87 -28.39 14.73
C LEU A 9 -0.65 -28.15 15.63
N ASP A 10 -0.18 -29.19 16.32
CA ASP A 10 1.03 -29.13 17.12
C ASP A 10 2.31 -29.06 16.25
N GLN A 11 3.44 -28.79 16.89
CA GLN A 11 4.72 -28.60 16.19
C GLN A 11 5.21 -29.88 15.50
N VAL A 12 4.91 -31.05 16.07
CA VAL A 12 5.29 -32.36 15.53
C VAL A 12 4.53 -32.62 14.23
N THR A 13 3.20 -32.45 14.25
CA THR A 13 2.32 -32.58 13.10
C THR A 13 2.69 -31.62 11.97
N ARG A 14 3.06 -30.37 12.30
CA ARG A 14 3.54 -29.40 11.30
C ARG A 14 4.85 -29.84 10.64
N THR A 15 5.75 -30.43 11.41
CA THR A 15 7.06 -30.91 10.94
C THR A 15 6.88 -32.14 10.05
N GLU A 16 5.98 -33.05 10.42
CA GLU A 16 5.63 -34.22 9.61
C GLU A 16 5.00 -33.84 8.27
N ILE A 17 4.06 -32.88 8.25
CA ILE A 17 3.46 -32.38 7.01
C ILE A 17 4.53 -31.78 6.09
N ALA A 18 5.45 -30.98 6.66
CA ALA A 18 6.53 -30.36 5.90
C ALA A 18 7.51 -31.41 5.35
N ALA A 19 7.89 -32.39 6.17
CA ALA A 19 8.75 -33.50 5.76
C ALA A 19 8.10 -34.32 4.64
N GLN A 20 6.82 -34.69 4.78
CA GLN A 20 6.09 -35.44 3.76
C GLN A 20 5.95 -34.64 2.45
N ALA A 21 5.72 -33.32 2.52
CA ALA A 21 5.67 -32.47 1.33
C ALA A 21 7.02 -32.35 0.60
N VAL A 22 8.13 -32.27 1.36
CA VAL A 22 9.49 -32.22 0.82
C VAL A 22 9.91 -33.56 0.22
N LEU A 23 9.64 -34.66 0.94
CA LEU A 23 9.94 -36.02 0.49
C LEU A 23 9.14 -36.39 -0.76
N ALA A 24 7.91 -35.88 -0.88
CA ALA A 24 7.09 -36.08 -2.06
C ALA A 24 7.56 -35.28 -3.29
N ARG A 25 8.58 -34.42 -3.19
CA ARG A 25 9.16 -33.62 -4.30
C ARG A 25 8.12 -32.90 -5.19
N GLY A 26 6.99 -32.50 -4.62
CA GLY A 26 5.92 -31.84 -5.37
C GLY A 26 5.09 -32.77 -6.26
N VAL A 27 5.13 -34.09 -6.06
CA VAL A 27 4.18 -35.02 -6.70
C VAL A 27 2.76 -34.62 -6.29
N TYR A 28 1.97 -34.23 -7.29
CA TYR A 28 0.66 -33.60 -7.11
C TYR A 28 -0.30 -34.45 -6.26
N GLY A 29 -0.17 -35.79 -6.29
CA GLY A 29 -0.98 -36.72 -5.50
C GLY A 29 -0.73 -36.68 -3.99
N GLU A 30 0.53 -36.53 -3.55
CA GLU A 30 0.85 -36.51 -2.11
C GLU A 30 0.49 -35.17 -1.46
N MET A 31 0.70 -34.07 -2.18
CA MET A 31 0.23 -32.75 -1.73
C MET A 31 -1.31 -32.73 -1.58
N THR A 32 -2.01 -33.45 -2.46
CA THR A 32 -3.46 -33.65 -2.46
C THR A 32 -3.91 -34.53 -1.27
N ARG A 33 -3.17 -35.59 -0.96
CA ARG A 33 -3.41 -36.45 0.22
C ARG A 33 -3.24 -35.67 1.53
N LEU A 34 -2.15 -34.91 1.66
CA LEU A 34 -1.88 -34.05 2.82
C LEU A 34 -2.97 -33.00 3.02
N ALA A 35 -3.41 -32.32 1.96
CA ALA A 35 -4.48 -31.33 2.05
C ALA A 35 -5.80 -31.91 2.60
N ARG A 36 -6.10 -33.18 2.25
CA ARG A 36 -7.27 -33.91 2.75
C ARG A 36 -7.14 -34.32 4.21
N CYS A 37 -6.04 -34.98 4.57
CA CYS A 37 -5.80 -35.46 5.94
C CYS A 37 -5.90 -34.33 6.96
N TYR A 38 -5.43 -33.13 6.61
CA TYR A 38 -5.36 -32.00 7.53
C TYR A 38 -6.45 -30.93 7.31
N ARG A 39 -7.44 -31.21 6.44
CA ARG A 39 -8.56 -30.32 6.10
C ARG A 39 -8.11 -28.89 5.81
N VAL A 40 -7.24 -28.76 4.83
CA VAL A 40 -6.49 -27.52 4.63
C VAL A 40 -7.24 -26.65 3.64
N ARG A 41 -7.43 -25.38 3.99
CA ARG A 41 -8.02 -24.40 3.09
C ARG A 41 -7.13 -24.24 1.86
N LEU A 42 -7.54 -24.86 0.76
CA LEU A 42 -6.96 -24.66 -0.55
C LEU A 42 -7.61 -23.42 -1.17
N VAL A 43 -6.87 -22.32 -1.24
CA VAL A 43 -7.26 -21.14 -2.01
C VAL A 43 -6.50 -21.21 -3.33
N GLY A 44 -7.18 -21.66 -4.37
CA GLY A 44 -6.69 -21.58 -5.74
C GLY A 44 -7.22 -20.29 -6.36
N HIS A 45 -6.34 -19.37 -6.72
CA HIS A 45 -6.69 -18.22 -7.56
C HIS A 45 -6.84 -18.72 -9.02
N CYS A 46 -7.83 -19.59 -9.26
CA CYS A 46 -7.92 -20.38 -10.49
C CYS A 46 -9.36 -20.47 -11.01
N SER A 47 -9.52 -20.77 -12.30
CA SER A 47 -10.83 -20.85 -12.96
C SER A 47 -11.73 -21.93 -12.37
N LEU A 48 -13.02 -21.88 -12.68
CA LEU A 48 -13.96 -22.95 -12.32
C LEU A 48 -13.54 -24.31 -12.89
N GLU A 49 -12.97 -24.36 -14.10
CA GLU A 49 -12.47 -25.63 -14.66
C GLU A 49 -11.28 -26.14 -13.86
N SER A 50 -10.40 -25.24 -13.42
CA SER A 50 -9.26 -25.61 -12.58
C SER A 50 -9.74 -26.15 -11.23
N ILE A 51 -10.75 -25.53 -10.61
CA ILE A 51 -11.36 -26.03 -9.37
C ILE A 51 -12.01 -27.39 -9.61
N ALA A 52 -12.74 -27.57 -10.71
CA ALA A 52 -13.35 -28.85 -11.10
C ALA A 52 -12.30 -29.95 -11.27
N PHE A 53 -11.21 -29.66 -11.97
CA PHE A 53 -10.09 -30.58 -12.17
C PHE A 53 -9.41 -30.92 -10.83
N ILE A 54 -9.16 -29.94 -9.97
CA ILE A 54 -8.60 -30.18 -8.63
C ILE A 54 -9.55 -31.03 -7.79
N ALA A 55 -10.85 -30.73 -7.79
CA ALA A 55 -11.86 -31.50 -7.07
C ALA A 55 -11.96 -32.94 -7.59
N GLN A 56 -11.85 -33.15 -8.91
CA GLN A 56 -11.80 -34.47 -9.52
C GLN A 56 -10.53 -35.23 -9.12
N ARG A 57 -9.36 -34.58 -9.14
CA ARG A 57 -8.08 -35.18 -8.74
C ARG A 57 -8.01 -35.50 -7.26
N LEU A 58 -8.67 -34.69 -6.44
CA LEU A 58 -8.92 -35.02 -5.05
C LEU A 58 -9.81 -36.27 -5.01
N GLY A 59 -10.84 -36.38 -5.84
CA GLY A 59 -11.85 -37.45 -5.77
C GLY A 59 -13.04 -36.99 -4.92
N CYS A 60 -13.41 -35.72 -5.03
CA CYS A 60 -14.62 -35.17 -4.46
C CYS A 60 -15.80 -35.59 -5.35
N PRO A 61 -16.92 -36.11 -4.80
CA PRO A 61 -18.00 -36.69 -5.61
C PRO A 61 -18.73 -35.66 -6.49
N SER A 62 -18.71 -34.39 -6.10
CA SER A 62 -19.36 -33.31 -6.84
C SER A 62 -18.32 -32.29 -7.31
N HIS A 63 -17.83 -32.50 -8.53
CA HIS A 63 -16.69 -31.78 -9.08
C HIS A 63 -16.96 -31.18 -10.47
N SER A 64 -18.18 -31.30 -11.02
CA SER A 64 -18.49 -30.70 -12.32
C SER A 64 -18.52 -29.17 -12.22
N VAL A 65 -18.14 -28.48 -13.31
CA VAL A 65 -18.20 -27.01 -13.40
C VAL A 65 -19.62 -26.50 -13.09
N GLY A 66 -20.65 -27.18 -13.61
CA GLY A 66 -22.05 -26.83 -13.37
C GLY A 66 -22.43 -26.93 -11.89
N TYR A 67 -22.06 -28.02 -11.20
CA TYR A 67 -22.32 -28.17 -9.77
C TYR A 67 -21.61 -27.09 -8.94
N LEU A 68 -20.33 -26.83 -9.23
CA LEU A 68 -19.55 -25.81 -8.54
C LEU A 68 -20.14 -24.41 -8.74
N SER A 69 -20.51 -24.07 -9.98
CA SER A 69 -21.16 -22.80 -10.30
C SER A 69 -22.48 -22.63 -9.54
N GLN A 70 -23.32 -23.66 -9.52
CA GLN A 70 -24.60 -23.64 -8.81
C GLN A 70 -24.39 -23.49 -7.30
N ARG A 71 -23.42 -24.20 -6.71
CA ARG A 71 -23.12 -24.08 -5.28
C ARG A 71 -22.59 -22.70 -4.92
N LEU A 72 -21.72 -22.10 -5.74
CA LEU A 72 -21.24 -20.73 -5.52
C LEU A 72 -22.39 -19.72 -5.60
N LYS A 73 -23.32 -19.88 -6.55
CA LYS A 73 -24.54 -19.05 -6.63
C LYS A 73 -25.41 -19.20 -5.38
N ALA A 74 -25.61 -20.43 -4.90
CA ALA A 74 -26.37 -20.68 -3.68
C ALA A 74 -25.71 -20.03 -2.45
N PHE A 75 -24.37 -20.09 -2.35
CA PHE A 75 -23.66 -19.38 -1.28
C PHE A 75 -23.81 -17.87 -1.40
N ALA A 76 -23.69 -17.31 -2.60
CA ALA A 76 -23.89 -15.89 -2.82
C ALA A 76 -25.31 -15.44 -2.42
N GLN A 77 -26.33 -16.23 -2.73
CA GLN A 77 -27.73 -15.98 -2.33
C GLN A 77 -27.96 -16.11 -0.83
N ALA A 78 -27.17 -16.94 -0.14
CA ALA A 78 -27.25 -17.13 1.30
C ALA A 78 -26.40 -16.11 2.09
N LEU A 79 -25.64 -15.25 1.42
CA LEU A 79 -24.91 -14.18 2.11
C LEU A 79 -25.91 -13.23 2.77
N PRO A 80 -25.64 -12.78 4.01
CA PRO A 80 -26.48 -11.79 4.66
C PRO A 80 -26.58 -10.54 3.78
N GLN A 81 -27.81 -10.11 3.49
CA GLN A 81 -28.06 -8.84 2.80
C GLN A 81 -27.97 -7.64 3.75
N GLN A 82 -27.85 -7.89 5.06
CA GLN A 82 -27.76 -6.82 6.04
C GLN A 82 -26.38 -6.17 5.98
N VAL A 83 -26.39 -4.88 5.68
CA VAL A 83 -25.36 -3.91 6.02
C VAL A 83 -24.98 -4.12 7.49
N VAL A 84 -23.69 -4.30 7.78
CA VAL A 84 -23.18 -4.32 9.15
C VAL A 84 -23.69 -3.07 9.84
N ALA A 85 -24.54 -3.23 10.87
CA ALA A 85 -25.16 -2.13 11.59
C ALA A 85 -24.07 -1.12 11.95
N ALA A 86 -24.14 0.04 11.31
CA ALA A 86 -23.09 1.01 11.41
C ALA A 86 -23.04 1.52 12.86
N ARG A 87 -21.96 1.19 13.58
CA ARG A 87 -21.43 2.16 14.54
C ARG A 87 -21.22 3.46 13.76
N GLN A 88 -21.41 4.64 14.34
CA GLN A 88 -21.12 5.89 13.63
C GLN A 88 -19.70 5.83 13.05
N TRP A 89 -19.57 5.69 11.74
CA TRP A 89 -18.31 5.48 11.03
C TRP A 89 -17.94 6.78 10.34
N VAL A 90 -17.22 7.66 11.03
CA VAL A 90 -16.92 9.02 10.53
C VAL A 90 -16.21 9.03 9.16
N VAL A 91 -15.49 7.96 8.80
CA VAL A 91 -14.68 7.87 7.57
C VAL A 91 -14.88 6.53 6.86
N TRP A 92 -15.08 6.55 5.54
CA TRP A 92 -15.05 5.36 4.67
C TRP A 92 -13.93 5.41 3.64
N LEU A 93 -13.46 4.24 3.23
CA LEU A 93 -12.57 4.10 2.08
C LEU A 93 -13.41 3.66 0.88
N SER A 94 -13.36 4.39 -0.22
CA SER A 94 -14.09 4.05 -1.44
C SER A 94 -13.14 3.91 -2.63
N ASP A 95 -13.41 2.94 -3.50
CA ASP A 95 -12.60 2.68 -4.69
C ASP A 95 -13.44 1.98 -5.78
N GLU A 96 -12.90 1.92 -6.98
CA GLU A 96 -13.44 1.21 -8.13
C GLU A 96 -12.46 0.13 -8.61
N ILE A 97 -12.98 -1.07 -8.85
CA ILE A 97 -12.24 -2.13 -9.52
C ILE A 97 -12.95 -2.54 -10.80
N PHE A 98 -12.22 -3.15 -11.72
CA PHE A 98 -12.77 -3.54 -13.02
C PHE A 98 -12.75 -5.06 -13.20
N ALA A 99 -13.88 -5.61 -13.64
CA ALA A 99 -13.99 -7.02 -14.02
C ALA A 99 -14.82 -7.13 -15.30
N GLY A 100 -14.26 -7.75 -16.35
CA GLY A 100 -14.98 -7.97 -17.60
C GLY A 100 -15.44 -6.68 -18.31
N GLY A 101 -14.73 -5.56 -18.10
CA GLY A 101 -15.11 -4.24 -18.64
C GLY A 101 -16.18 -3.51 -17.84
N GLN A 102 -16.67 -4.08 -16.74
CA GLN A 102 -17.63 -3.45 -15.84
C GLN A 102 -16.92 -2.88 -14.61
N SER A 103 -17.42 -1.75 -14.11
CA SER A 103 -16.98 -1.16 -12.85
C SER A 103 -17.65 -1.88 -11.69
N ILE A 104 -16.89 -2.13 -10.64
CA ILE A 104 -17.38 -2.60 -9.35
C ILE A 104 -17.00 -1.53 -8.35
N LEU A 105 -18.01 -0.84 -7.83
CA LEU A 105 -17.85 0.17 -6.79
C LEU A 105 -17.77 -0.53 -5.45
N ILE A 106 -16.78 -0.17 -4.64
CA ILE A 106 -16.58 -0.75 -3.32
C ILE A 106 -16.40 0.35 -2.28
N THR A 107 -17.07 0.18 -1.15
CA THR A 107 -16.88 0.99 0.05
C THR A 107 -16.53 0.06 1.21
N VAL A 108 -15.43 0.34 1.90
CA VAL A 108 -14.96 -0.44 3.04
C VAL A 108 -14.72 0.44 4.26
N GLU A 109 -14.77 -0.19 5.42
CA GLU A 109 -14.46 0.43 6.69
C GLU A 109 -12.95 0.36 6.97
N PRO A 110 -12.27 1.48 7.29
CA PRO A 110 -10.81 1.53 7.34
C PRO A 110 -10.15 0.67 8.43
N ARG A 111 -10.79 0.41 9.58
CA ARG A 111 -10.17 -0.33 10.70
C ARG A 111 -10.26 -1.85 10.55
N THR A 112 -11.44 -2.35 10.24
CA THR A 112 -11.77 -3.77 10.13
C THR A 112 -11.63 -4.29 8.70
N LEU A 113 -11.59 -3.38 7.72
CA LEU A 113 -11.67 -3.68 6.29
C LEU A 113 -12.96 -4.44 5.92
N ALA A 114 -14.00 -4.31 6.75
CA ALA A 114 -15.31 -4.83 6.42
C ALA A 114 -15.82 -4.15 5.15
N ILE A 115 -16.28 -4.95 4.19
CA ILE A 115 -16.94 -4.44 2.99
C ILE A 115 -18.32 -3.95 3.42
N LEU A 116 -18.53 -2.64 3.34
CA LEU A 116 -19.79 -2.00 3.65
C LEU A 116 -20.76 -2.09 2.47
N LYS A 117 -20.24 -1.86 1.26
CA LYS A 117 -20.97 -2.07 0.01
C LYS A 117 -20.04 -2.53 -1.09
N ILE A 118 -20.57 -3.40 -1.93
CA ILE A 118 -19.97 -3.74 -3.21
C ILE A 118 -21.09 -3.81 -4.24
N ALA A 119 -20.93 -3.09 -5.35
CA ALA A 119 -21.98 -2.97 -6.36
C ALA A 119 -21.36 -3.02 -7.75
N LEU A 120 -21.94 -3.85 -8.62
CA LEU A 120 -21.65 -3.81 -10.05
C LEU A 120 -22.34 -2.58 -10.65
N ALA A 121 -21.60 -1.78 -11.41
CA ALA A 121 -22.09 -0.57 -12.06
C ALA A 121 -21.80 -0.58 -13.57
N SER A 122 -22.67 0.10 -14.32
CA SER A 122 -22.50 0.32 -15.76
C SER A 122 -21.51 1.43 -16.09
N ASP A 123 -21.27 2.32 -15.13
CA ASP A 123 -20.47 3.53 -15.26
C ASP A 123 -19.88 3.91 -13.89
N ARG A 124 -19.24 5.08 -13.84
CA ARG A 124 -18.63 5.67 -12.64
C ARG A 124 -18.99 7.14 -12.51
N GLU A 125 -20.17 7.51 -12.98
CA GLU A 125 -20.63 8.89 -12.96
C GLU A 125 -21.00 9.33 -11.54
N ALA A 126 -21.09 10.64 -11.34
CA ALA A 126 -21.36 11.24 -10.03
C ALA A 126 -22.67 10.72 -9.39
N THR A 127 -23.73 10.55 -10.18
CA THR A 127 -25.03 10.05 -9.70
C THR A 127 -25.03 8.56 -9.39
N THR A 128 -24.13 7.79 -10.00
CA THR A 128 -23.93 6.37 -9.70
C THR A 128 -23.19 6.21 -8.37
N TRP A 129 -22.18 7.02 -8.13
CA TRP A 129 -21.51 7.12 -6.84
C TRP A 129 -22.43 7.64 -5.72
N GLN A 130 -23.23 8.68 -5.98
CA GLN A 130 -24.22 9.19 -5.01
C GLN A 130 -25.18 8.09 -4.55
N ARG A 131 -25.80 7.34 -5.48
CA ARG A 131 -26.68 6.20 -5.15
C ARG A 131 -25.94 5.07 -4.42
N HIS A 132 -24.64 4.91 -4.66
CA HIS A 132 -23.85 3.93 -3.92
C HIS A 132 -23.85 4.27 -2.42
N TRP A 133 -23.76 5.56 -2.06
CA TRP A 133 -23.69 5.97 -0.65
C TRP A 133 -25.02 6.33 0.01
N GLU A 134 -26.07 6.61 -0.76
CA GLU A 134 -27.38 7.12 -0.30
C GLU A 134 -27.91 6.45 0.98
N GLU A 135 -28.04 5.11 0.97
CA GLU A 135 -28.54 4.32 2.11
C GLU A 135 -27.74 4.52 3.41
N PHE A 136 -26.45 4.85 3.30
CA PHE A 136 -25.59 5.03 4.45
C PHE A 136 -25.53 6.48 4.94
N VAL A 137 -25.66 7.44 4.02
CA VAL A 137 -25.75 8.86 4.37
C VAL A 137 -27.03 9.12 5.16
N ASP A 138 -28.14 8.56 4.71
CA ASP A 138 -29.44 8.66 5.38
C ASP A 138 -29.42 8.05 6.79
N ALA A 139 -28.56 7.06 7.02
CA ALA A 139 -28.34 6.45 8.33
C ALA A 139 -27.49 7.32 9.28
N GLY A 140 -27.00 8.49 8.85
CA GLY A 140 -26.14 9.38 9.63
C GLY A 140 -24.78 8.77 9.96
N ALA A 141 -24.32 7.84 9.13
CA ALA A 141 -23.23 6.95 9.47
C ALA A 141 -21.84 7.46 9.06
N VAL A 142 -21.70 8.59 8.34
CA VAL A 142 -20.43 9.05 7.75
C VAL A 142 -20.34 10.57 7.60
N GLU A 143 -19.12 11.11 7.64
CA GLU A 143 -18.82 12.52 7.35
C GLU A 143 -17.91 12.67 6.12
N ARG A 144 -17.01 11.70 5.91
CA ARG A 144 -15.93 11.79 4.91
C ARG A 144 -15.70 10.48 4.16
N ILE A 145 -15.37 10.61 2.87
CA ILE A 145 -14.84 9.54 2.05
C ILE A 145 -13.35 9.78 1.79
N VAL A 146 -12.56 8.71 1.86
CA VAL A 146 -11.16 8.68 1.46
C VAL A 146 -11.06 7.81 0.21
N ALA A 147 -10.59 8.39 -0.89
CA ALA A 147 -10.59 7.74 -2.18
C ALA A 147 -9.65 8.44 -3.16
N ASP A 148 -9.55 7.90 -4.38
CA ASP A 148 -8.83 8.57 -5.46
C ASP A 148 -9.53 9.89 -5.88
N ARG A 149 -8.93 10.60 -6.85
CA ARG A 149 -9.47 11.87 -7.36
C ARG A 149 -10.33 11.68 -8.62
N GLY A 150 -10.94 10.50 -8.80
CA GLY A 150 -11.85 10.21 -9.89
C GLY A 150 -12.99 11.23 -9.93
N THR A 151 -13.22 11.86 -11.09
CA THR A 151 -14.17 12.99 -11.19
C THR A 151 -15.58 12.60 -10.76
N GLY A 152 -16.03 11.40 -11.10
CA GLY A 152 -17.34 10.90 -10.67
C GLY A 152 -17.40 10.63 -9.18
N LEU A 153 -16.33 10.10 -8.58
CA LEU A 153 -16.25 9.83 -7.16
C LEU A 153 -16.31 11.13 -6.34
N VAL A 154 -15.45 12.10 -6.67
CA VAL A 154 -15.40 13.40 -6.00
C VAL A 154 -16.75 14.12 -6.11
N LYS A 155 -17.29 14.25 -7.32
CA LYS A 155 -18.58 14.92 -7.54
C LYS A 155 -19.73 14.17 -6.88
N GLY A 156 -19.73 12.84 -6.93
CA GLY A 156 -20.72 12.01 -6.27
C GLY A 156 -20.71 12.21 -4.75
N GLY A 157 -19.52 12.33 -4.16
CA GLY A 157 -19.34 12.61 -2.74
C GLY A 157 -19.97 13.95 -2.38
N THR A 158 -19.67 15.00 -3.15
CA THR A 158 -20.29 16.32 -2.98
C THR A 158 -21.82 16.26 -3.11
N LEU A 159 -22.35 15.55 -4.10
CA LEU A 159 -23.81 15.37 -4.26
C LEU A 159 -24.46 14.63 -3.09
N ALA A 160 -23.73 13.70 -2.46
CA ALA A 160 -24.15 12.98 -1.28
C ALA A 160 -23.92 13.76 0.03
N GLY A 161 -23.42 15.00 -0.03
CA GLY A 161 -23.11 15.79 1.17
C GLY A 161 -21.87 15.33 1.92
N LEU A 162 -21.01 14.52 1.29
CA LEU A 162 -19.80 13.96 1.87
C LEU A 162 -18.59 14.82 1.55
N THR A 163 -17.70 14.98 2.54
CA THR A 163 -16.39 15.57 2.29
C THR A 163 -15.48 14.53 1.62
N HIS A 164 -14.94 14.86 0.44
CA HIS A 164 -13.91 14.03 -0.19
C HIS A 164 -12.54 14.33 0.42
N HIS A 165 -11.75 13.28 0.57
CA HIS A 165 -10.35 13.38 0.95
C HIS A 165 -9.53 12.46 0.04
N PRO A 166 -8.48 12.96 -0.62
CA PRO A 166 -7.65 12.11 -1.46
C PRO A 166 -6.91 11.08 -0.59
N ASP A 167 -6.77 9.86 -1.07
CA ASP A 167 -5.89 8.90 -0.43
C ASP A 167 -4.43 9.11 -0.86
N LEU A 168 -3.51 8.96 0.08
CA LEU A 168 -2.10 9.23 -0.14
C LEU A 168 -1.45 8.25 -1.13
N PHE A 169 -1.99 7.03 -1.26
CA PHE A 169 -1.43 6.03 -2.17
C PHE A 169 -1.58 6.49 -3.62
N HIS A 170 -2.78 6.92 -4.02
CA HIS A 170 -3.03 7.42 -5.36
C HIS A 170 -2.30 8.75 -5.63
N LEU A 171 -2.15 9.62 -4.62
CA LEU A 171 -1.34 10.83 -4.76
C LEU A 171 0.14 10.53 -5.07
N LEU A 172 0.70 9.51 -4.43
CA LEU A 172 2.12 9.13 -4.62
C LEU A 172 2.35 8.22 -5.83
N HIS A 173 1.30 7.55 -6.34
CA HIS A 173 1.40 6.57 -7.41
C HIS A 173 2.12 7.08 -8.68
N PRO A 174 1.86 8.32 -9.17
CA PRO A 174 2.55 8.85 -10.35
C PRO A 174 4.07 8.96 -10.21
N LEU A 175 4.58 9.10 -8.97
CA LEU A 175 6.01 9.22 -8.70
C LEU A 175 6.72 7.87 -8.57
N ALA A 176 6.00 6.81 -8.21
CA ALA A 176 6.57 5.49 -7.94
C ALA A 176 7.45 4.90 -9.07
N PRO A 177 7.14 5.10 -10.39
CA PRO A 177 7.95 4.54 -11.45
C PRO A 177 9.35 5.14 -11.59
N PHE A 178 9.59 6.37 -11.10
CA PHE A 178 10.83 7.11 -11.39
C PHE A 178 12.06 6.52 -10.72
N GLY A 179 11.94 5.97 -9.50
CA GLY A 179 13.05 5.29 -8.84
C GLY A 179 13.63 4.16 -9.68
N GLY A 180 12.79 3.21 -10.12
CA GLY A 180 13.25 2.12 -10.99
C GLY A 180 13.66 2.57 -12.40
N ARG A 181 13.12 3.68 -12.91
CA ARG A 181 13.57 4.25 -14.19
C ARG A 181 15.00 4.80 -14.08
N PHE A 182 15.30 5.57 -13.04
CA PHE A 182 16.63 6.12 -12.82
C PHE A 182 17.65 5.05 -12.47
N GLU A 183 17.26 4.04 -11.68
CA GLU A 183 18.10 2.86 -11.41
C GLU A 183 18.55 2.19 -12.72
N ARG A 184 17.61 1.88 -13.62
CA ARG A 184 17.93 1.27 -14.91
C ARG A 184 18.83 2.14 -15.78
N GLN A 185 18.65 3.47 -15.73
CA GLN A 185 19.50 4.41 -16.47
C GLN A 185 20.92 4.43 -15.89
N ALA A 186 21.07 4.44 -14.56
CA ALA A 186 22.36 4.38 -13.89
C ALA A 186 23.10 3.08 -14.22
N LEU A 187 22.43 1.92 -14.09
CA LEU A 187 23.01 0.62 -14.42
C LEU A 187 23.43 0.51 -15.89
N ALA A 188 22.60 1.02 -16.82
CA ALA A 188 22.94 1.02 -18.24
C ALA A 188 24.16 1.92 -18.54
N ALA A 189 24.26 3.08 -17.89
CA ALA A 189 25.40 3.98 -18.06
C ALA A 189 26.69 3.37 -17.47
N MET A 190 26.61 2.72 -16.31
CA MET A 190 27.74 1.99 -15.72
C MET A 190 28.21 0.83 -16.61
N ALA A 191 27.28 0.07 -17.20
CA ALA A 191 27.61 -1.00 -18.14
C ALA A 191 28.32 -0.44 -19.39
N HIS A 192 27.83 0.68 -19.92
CA HIS A 192 28.45 1.35 -21.07
C HIS A 192 29.86 1.91 -20.74
N GLU A 193 30.06 2.47 -19.54
CA GLU A 193 31.40 2.85 -19.05
C GLU A 193 32.34 1.64 -19.00
N TYR A 194 31.88 0.53 -18.42
CA TYR A 194 32.66 -0.70 -18.27
C TYR A 194 33.09 -1.27 -19.64
N GLU A 195 32.19 -1.31 -20.62
CA GLU A 195 32.50 -1.76 -21.99
C GLU A 195 33.60 -0.93 -22.66
N ARG A 196 33.73 0.36 -22.31
CA ARG A 196 34.76 1.28 -22.84
C ARG A 196 36.05 1.31 -22.04
N GLY A 197 36.11 0.60 -20.91
CA GLY A 197 37.30 0.52 -20.04
C GLY A 197 38.50 -0.22 -20.65
N ALA A 198 38.33 -0.93 -21.76
CA ALA A 198 39.40 -1.63 -22.48
C ALA A 198 40.25 -0.66 -23.33
N LEU A 199 41.10 0.13 -22.67
CA LEU A 199 41.93 1.18 -23.30
C LEU A 199 43.19 0.66 -24.02
N ASP A 200 43.63 -0.57 -23.71
CA ASP A 200 44.91 -1.13 -24.16
C ASP A 200 44.89 -1.75 -25.57
N SER A 201 43.73 -1.85 -26.20
CA SER A 201 43.61 -2.43 -27.55
C SER A 201 43.63 -1.33 -28.63
N GLY A 202 44.75 -1.14 -29.32
CA GLY A 202 44.86 -0.13 -30.37
C GLY A 202 46.20 -0.18 -31.09
N ARG A 203 46.21 0.13 -32.40
CA ARG A 203 47.44 0.14 -33.22
C ARG A 203 48.03 1.54 -33.43
N SER A 204 47.36 2.61 -32.99
CA SER A 204 47.82 3.99 -33.20
C SER A 204 47.39 4.94 -32.09
N LEU A 205 48.18 6.00 -31.87
CA LEU A 205 47.91 7.05 -30.86
C LEU A 205 46.52 7.67 -31.02
N ARG A 206 46.11 7.97 -32.26
CA ARG A 206 44.77 8.51 -32.57
C ARG A 206 43.63 7.59 -32.10
N VAL A 207 43.82 6.27 -32.14
CA VAL A 207 42.82 5.31 -31.65
C VAL A 207 42.78 5.30 -30.12
N HIS A 208 43.92 5.42 -29.44
CA HIS A 208 43.98 5.53 -27.98
C HIS A 208 43.34 6.84 -27.48
N GLU A 209 43.63 7.97 -28.13
CA GLU A 209 43.03 9.27 -27.77
C GLU A 209 41.51 9.27 -27.91
N ARG A 210 40.99 8.74 -29.03
CA ARG A 210 39.54 8.61 -29.24
C ARG A 210 38.89 7.73 -28.16
N ARG A 211 39.47 6.57 -27.87
CA ARG A 211 38.94 5.64 -26.85
C ARG A 211 38.98 6.25 -25.45
N ARG A 212 40.05 6.97 -25.11
CA ARG A 212 40.13 7.72 -23.85
C ARG A 212 39.02 8.76 -23.77
N ALA A 213 38.78 9.53 -24.84
CA ALA A 213 37.70 10.51 -24.87
C ALA A 213 36.31 9.85 -24.72
N GLU A 214 36.07 8.74 -25.41
CA GLU A 214 34.83 7.96 -25.29
C GLU A 214 34.63 7.39 -23.88
N TYR A 215 35.70 6.90 -23.25
CA TYR A 215 35.68 6.42 -21.87
C TYR A 215 35.38 7.54 -20.87
N GLU A 216 36.08 8.68 -20.97
CA GLU A 216 35.82 9.81 -20.05
C GLU A 216 34.39 10.36 -20.21
N ALA A 217 33.87 10.41 -21.45
CA ALA A 217 32.48 10.77 -21.69
C ALA A 217 31.50 9.76 -21.07
N ALA A 218 31.78 8.45 -21.21
CA ALA A 218 30.96 7.40 -20.62
C ALA A 218 31.00 7.43 -19.08
N ARG A 219 32.18 7.66 -18.49
CA ARG A 219 32.38 7.81 -17.04
C ARG A 219 31.65 9.03 -16.48
N ALA A 220 31.73 10.18 -17.15
CA ALA A 220 30.98 11.38 -16.76
C ALA A 220 29.46 11.13 -16.81
N ALA A 221 28.98 10.48 -17.87
CA ALA A 221 27.57 10.12 -18.00
C ALA A 221 27.12 9.13 -16.92
N ALA A 222 27.93 8.11 -16.62
CA ALA A 222 27.65 7.15 -15.55
C ALA A 222 27.55 7.85 -14.19
N ALA A 223 28.52 8.72 -13.86
CA ALA A 223 28.51 9.49 -12.62
C ALA A 223 27.25 10.38 -12.50
N GLU A 224 26.85 11.07 -13.58
CA GLU A 224 25.62 11.87 -13.61
C GLU A 224 24.37 11.02 -13.33
N LYS A 225 24.23 9.86 -13.98
CA LYS A 225 23.05 8.99 -13.80
C LYS A 225 22.99 8.33 -12.44
N VAL A 226 24.14 7.92 -11.89
CA VAL A 226 24.23 7.40 -10.51
C VAL A 226 23.82 8.48 -9.52
N GLN A 227 24.41 9.68 -9.61
CA GLN A 227 24.06 10.79 -8.72
C GLN A 227 22.57 11.14 -8.79
N ARG A 228 21.98 11.13 -9.99
CA ARG A 228 20.55 11.39 -10.18
C ARG A 228 19.68 10.32 -9.52
N TYR A 229 20.07 9.06 -9.62
CA TYR A 229 19.36 7.96 -8.95
C TYR A 229 19.46 8.11 -7.43
N ASP A 230 20.66 8.35 -6.89
CA ASP A 230 20.88 8.54 -5.45
C ASP A 230 20.08 9.72 -4.90
N ASN A 231 20.10 10.86 -5.60
CA ASN A 231 19.28 12.02 -5.26
C ASN A 231 17.78 11.68 -5.25
N CYS A 232 17.31 10.91 -6.23
CA CYS A 232 15.91 10.49 -6.27
C CYS A 232 15.56 9.59 -5.08
N CYS A 233 16.43 8.65 -4.70
CA CYS A 233 16.24 7.78 -3.54
C CYS A 233 16.20 8.58 -2.24
N TYR A 234 17.10 9.55 -2.08
CA TYR A 234 17.13 10.44 -0.93
C TYR A 234 15.85 11.28 -0.84
N LEU A 235 15.50 12.02 -1.89
CA LEU A 235 14.33 12.89 -1.90
C LEU A 235 13.02 12.10 -1.72
N TRP A 236 12.92 10.90 -2.27
CA TRP A 236 11.76 10.02 -2.04
C TRP A 236 11.63 9.58 -0.59
N SER A 237 12.76 9.29 0.07
CA SER A 237 12.79 8.90 1.48
C SER A 237 12.40 10.07 2.38
N GLU A 238 12.91 11.26 2.10
CA GLU A 238 12.54 12.49 2.80
C GLU A 238 11.07 12.87 2.58
N LEU A 239 10.54 12.74 1.36
CA LEU A 239 9.11 12.97 1.09
C LEU A 239 8.23 12.07 1.95
N ARG A 240 8.56 10.77 2.01
CA ARG A 240 7.83 9.82 2.84
C ARG A 240 7.92 10.20 4.32
N ARG A 241 9.09 10.61 4.80
CA ARG A 241 9.30 11.05 6.18
C ARG A 241 8.43 12.28 6.51
N LEU A 242 8.41 13.29 5.64
CA LEU A 242 7.59 14.50 5.83
C LEU A 242 6.08 14.24 5.75
N LEU A 243 5.68 13.15 5.10
CA LEU A 243 4.28 12.68 5.03
C LEU A 243 3.88 11.79 6.22
N GLU A 244 4.80 11.43 7.10
CA GLU A 244 4.47 10.74 8.35
C GLU A 244 3.73 11.70 9.30
N ALA A 245 2.82 11.17 10.11
CA ALA A 245 1.99 11.97 11.01
C ALA A 245 2.87 12.75 12.00
N PHE A 246 3.78 12.04 12.66
CA PHE A 246 4.60 12.54 13.75
C PHE A 246 6.08 12.53 13.40
N ASP A 247 6.86 13.39 14.08
CA ASP A 247 8.31 13.33 14.03
C ASP A 247 8.87 12.12 14.81
N GLU A 248 10.20 12.02 14.87
CA GLU A 248 10.88 10.91 15.56
C GLU A 248 10.65 10.89 17.08
N THR A 249 10.17 12.00 17.64
CA THR A 249 9.86 12.17 19.06
C THR A 249 8.37 12.06 19.35
N GLY A 250 7.54 11.76 18.35
CA GLY A 250 6.09 11.60 18.51
C GLY A 250 5.33 12.92 18.54
N ARG A 251 6.01 14.04 18.28
CA ARG A 251 5.37 15.36 18.22
C ARG A 251 4.79 15.59 16.84
N LEU A 252 3.75 16.42 16.78
CA LEU A 252 3.15 16.84 15.53
C LEU A 252 3.90 18.06 14.98
N PRO A 253 4.53 17.95 13.78
CA PRO A 253 5.07 19.12 13.10
C PRO A 253 3.99 20.16 12.80
N ASP A 254 4.37 21.44 12.89
CA ASP A 254 3.56 22.56 12.44
C ASP A 254 3.18 22.41 10.95
N LEU A 255 1.94 22.76 10.61
CA LEU A 255 1.40 22.58 9.26
C LEU A 255 2.09 23.48 8.24
N ALA A 256 2.33 24.75 8.59
CA ALA A 256 2.98 25.69 7.68
C ALA A 256 4.42 25.27 7.38
N THR A 257 5.15 24.83 8.42
CA THR A 257 6.50 24.28 8.29
C THR A 257 6.50 23.04 7.39
N ARG A 258 5.56 22.10 7.61
CA ARG A 258 5.43 20.90 6.77
C ARG A 258 5.12 21.23 5.31
N GLN A 259 4.22 22.18 5.05
CA GLN A 259 3.89 22.63 3.70
C GLN A 259 5.11 23.23 3.01
N ALA A 260 5.88 24.06 3.72
CA ALA A 260 7.11 24.65 3.20
C ALA A 260 8.18 23.58 2.89
N ASP A 261 8.41 22.65 3.82
CA ASP A 261 9.39 21.57 3.65
C ASP A 261 9.03 20.64 2.49
N ILE A 262 7.76 20.24 2.40
CA ILE A 262 7.28 19.42 1.27
C ILE A 262 7.38 20.21 -0.03
N GLY A 263 6.99 21.49 -0.04
CA GLY A 263 7.10 22.37 -1.22
C GLY A 263 8.53 22.44 -1.75
N ALA A 264 9.50 22.74 -0.88
CA ALA A 264 10.92 22.77 -1.24
C ALA A 264 11.42 21.42 -1.76
N LEU A 265 10.99 20.32 -1.14
CA LEU A 265 11.33 18.98 -1.60
C LEU A 265 10.77 18.67 -2.99
N LEU A 266 9.52 19.07 -3.27
CA LEU A 266 8.91 18.91 -4.58
C LEU A 266 9.64 19.71 -5.65
N GLU A 267 10.12 20.92 -5.35
CA GLU A 267 10.98 21.69 -6.26
C GLU A 267 12.28 20.95 -6.58
N LEU A 268 12.93 20.37 -5.57
CA LEU A 268 14.14 19.55 -5.75
C LEU A 268 13.84 18.30 -6.59
N LEU A 269 12.72 17.62 -6.34
CA LEU A 269 12.31 16.47 -7.15
C LEU A 269 12.07 16.87 -8.61
N ALA A 270 11.38 17.99 -8.86
CA ALA A 270 11.15 18.49 -10.21
C ALA A 270 12.48 18.83 -10.93
N SER A 271 13.47 19.33 -10.20
CA SER A 271 14.81 19.61 -10.74
C SER A 271 15.58 18.35 -11.18
N LEU A 272 15.20 17.16 -10.68
CA LEU A 272 15.79 15.90 -11.12
C LEU A 272 15.39 15.52 -12.55
N GLY A 273 14.54 16.27 -13.25
CA GLY A 273 14.58 16.29 -14.71
C GLY A 273 13.23 16.12 -15.42
N SER A 274 13.20 15.18 -16.37
CA SER A 274 12.25 15.06 -17.51
C SER A 274 10.82 15.58 -17.31
N ALA A 275 10.20 16.13 -18.36
CA ALA A 275 8.81 16.60 -18.35
C ALA A 275 7.78 15.65 -17.68
N PRO A 276 7.85 14.30 -17.83
CA PRO A 276 6.95 13.40 -17.11
C PRO A 276 7.11 13.44 -15.58
N LEU A 277 8.31 13.68 -15.05
CA LEU A 277 8.55 13.81 -13.61
C LEU A 277 7.97 15.14 -13.12
N GLN A 278 8.19 16.22 -13.86
CA GLN A 278 7.63 17.53 -13.52
C GLN A 278 6.10 17.47 -13.47
N GLU A 279 5.47 16.79 -14.42
CA GLU A 279 4.02 16.59 -14.40
C GLU A 279 3.54 15.75 -13.21
N ALA A 280 4.27 14.67 -12.87
CA ALA A 280 3.95 13.86 -11.70
C ALA A 280 4.11 14.63 -10.38
N VAL A 281 5.16 15.46 -10.26
CA VAL A 281 5.38 16.34 -9.10
C VAL A 281 4.28 17.39 -9.01
N LYS A 282 3.91 18.02 -10.13
CA LYS A 282 2.81 18.99 -10.19
C LYS A 282 1.47 18.35 -9.78
N SER A 283 1.20 17.15 -10.27
CA SER A 283 0.01 16.38 -9.91
C SER A 283 -0.06 16.10 -8.40
N LEU A 284 1.07 15.69 -7.79
CA LEU A 284 1.17 15.52 -6.35
C LEU A 284 0.93 16.85 -5.61
N ALA A 285 1.60 17.93 -6.00
CA ALA A 285 1.44 19.24 -5.38
C ALA A 285 -0.03 19.70 -5.38
N THR A 286 -0.71 19.59 -6.53
CA THR A 286 -2.15 19.91 -6.63
C THR A 286 -3.03 18.97 -5.80
N GLY A 287 -2.65 17.70 -5.67
CA GLY A 287 -3.39 16.74 -4.86
C GLY A 287 -3.21 16.95 -3.35
N LEU A 288 -2.08 17.52 -2.93
CA LEU A 288 -1.80 17.79 -1.53
C LEU A 288 -2.63 18.96 -0.97
N GLU A 289 -3.06 19.91 -1.80
CA GLU A 289 -3.99 20.98 -1.40
C GLU A 289 -5.26 20.42 -0.75
N ASP A 290 -5.81 19.34 -1.34
CA ASP A 290 -6.99 18.64 -0.82
C ASP A 290 -6.65 17.68 0.35
N TYR A 291 -5.37 17.39 0.58
CA TYR A 291 -4.88 16.45 1.60
C TYR A 291 -4.55 17.15 2.93
N TRP A 292 -4.32 18.48 2.95
CA TRP A 292 -3.91 19.20 4.15
C TRP A 292 -4.93 19.11 5.30
N GLY A 293 -6.22 18.98 4.98
CA GLY A 293 -7.27 18.75 5.97
C GLY A 293 -7.11 17.47 6.81
N TYR A 294 -6.28 16.51 6.37
CA TYR A 294 -5.84 15.39 7.22
C TYR A 294 -5.05 15.87 8.43
N TYR A 295 -4.05 16.73 8.19
CA TYR A 295 -3.14 17.20 9.23
C TYR A 295 -3.80 18.20 10.16
N GLU A 296 -4.72 19.02 9.66
CA GLU A 296 -5.55 19.89 10.50
C GLU A 296 -6.38 19.06 11.49
N ARG A 297 -7.07 18.02 11.00
CA ARG A 297 -7.84 17.13 11.87
C ARG A 297 -6.94 16.37 12.85
N LEU A 298 -5.78 15.91 12.38
CA LEU A 298 -4.80 15.25 13.23
C LEU A 298 -4.32 16.18 14.35
N ALA A 299 -4.10 17.47 14.06
CA ALA A 299 -3.74 18.48 15.06
C ALA A 299 -4.83 18.67 16.11
N THR A 300 -6.09 18.73 15.70
CA THR A 300 -7.23 18.80 16.63
C THR A 300 -7.26 17.57 17.56
N VAL A 301 -7.18 16.36 16.99
CA VAL A 301 -7.22 15.12 17.78
C VAL A 301 -6.01 15.01 18.71
N TYR A 302 -4.81 15.38 18.24
CA TYR A 302 -3.61 15.37 19.06
C TYR A 302 -3.71 16.34 20.24
N ALA A 303 -4.22 17.55 20.01
CA ALA A 303 -4.45 18.55 21.07
C ALA A 303 -5.50 18.06 22.09
N GLU A 304 -6.60 17.46 21.63
CA GLU A 304 -7.62 16.88 22.51
C GLU A 304 -7.05 15.79 23.41
N LEU A 305 -6.23 14.88 22.85
CA LEU A 305 -5.55 13.83 23.63
C LEU A 305 -4.59 14.43 24.65
N CYS A 306 -3.78 15.42 24.27
CA CYS A 306 -2.91 16.13 25.20
C CYS A 306 -3.69 16.73 26.36
N VAL A 307 -4.82 17.40 26.11
CA VAL A 307 -5.68 17.99 27.16
C VAL A 307 -6.28 16.91 28.07
N GLN A 308 -6.82 15.84 27.49
CA GLN A 308 -7.43 14.74 28.24
C GLN A 308 -6.42 14.10 29.22
N HIS A 309 -5.19 13.87 28.76
CA HIS A 309 -4.14 13.25 29.58
C HIS A 309 -3.42 14.23 30.51
N SER A 310 -3.49 15.55 30.27
CA SER A 310 -2.89 16.59 31.13
C SER A 310 -3.59 16.79 32.47
N SER A 311 -4.81 16.26 32.63
CA SER A 311 -5.59 16.36 33.87
C SER A 311 -5.21 15.30 34.93
N ALA A 312 -4.32 14.36 34.61
CA ALA A 312 -3.98 13.22 35.48
C ALA A 312 -2.60 13.30 36.19
N SER A 313 -1.62 14.07 35.68
CA SER A 313 -0.40 14.43 36.42
C SER A 313 0.32 15.61 35.72
N ALA A 314 1.20 16.30 36.45
CA ALA A 314 1.92 17.52 36.07
C ALA A 314 2.13 17.71 34.54
N SER A 315 1.75 18.88 34.02
CA SER A 315 1.58 19.20 32.58
C SER A 315 2.72 18.85 31.62
N ALA A 316 3.93 18.58 32.10
CA ALA A 316 5.04 18.09 31.29
C ALA A 316 4.98 16.56 31.01
N SER A 317 4.45 15.76 31.95
CA SER A 317 4.43 14.30 31.86
C SER A 317 3.35 13.77 30.92
N ALA A 318 2.20 14.45 30.84
CA ALA A 318 1.10 14.05 29.97
C ALA A 318 1.39 14.22 28.48
N SER A 319 2.10 15.30 28.12
CA SER A 319 2.57 15.54 26.75
C SER A 319 3.59 14.48 26.31
N ALA A 320 4.42 14.00 27.25
CA ALA A 320 5.37 12.91 26.99
C ALA A 320 4.64 11.58 26.72
N ALA A 321 3.64 11.22 27.53
CA ALA A 321 2.86 9.99 27.31
C ALA A 321 2.14 9.98 25.96
N VAL A 322 1.52 11.12 25.56
CA VAL A 322 0.88 11.23 24.24
C VAL A 322 1.90 11.12 23.11
N ALA A 323 3.09 11.69 23.27
CA ALA A 323 4.17 11.56 22.29
C ALA A 323 4.65 10.10 22.16
N GLU A 324 4.81 9.37 23.27
CA GLU A 324 5.14 7.95 23.25
C GLU A 324 4.04 7.12 22.55
N LEU A 325 2.75 7.38 22.86
CA LEU A 325 1.63 6.73 22.17
C LEU A 325 1.64 7.03 20.66
N ALA A 326 1.96 8.27 20.26
CA ALA A 326 2.06 8.69 18.87
C ALA A 326 3.20 7.98 18.13
N CYS A 327 4.37 7.86 18.76
CA CYS A 327 5.49 7.05 18.29
C CYS A 327 5.06 5.58 18.10
N GLY A 328 4.46 4.98 19.12
CA GLY A 328 4.00 3.60 19.09
C GLY A 328 3.03 3.35 17.93
N TRP A 329 2.01 4.21 17.79
CA TRP A 329 1.02 4.15 16.72
C TRP A 329 1.66 4.28 15.33
N GLN A 330 2.58 5.23 15.14
CA GLN A 330 3.25 5.43 13.86
C GLN A 330 4.09 4.19 13.48
N ARG A 331 4.81 3.60 14.44
CA ARG A 331 5.59 2.37 14.21
C ARG A 331 4.69 1.17 13.89
N GLU A 332 3.56 1.02 14.57
CA GLU A 332 2.60 -0.06 14.28
C GLU A 332 2.00 0.09 12.87
N ARG A 333 1.64 1.31 12.48
CA ARG A 333 1.18 1.65 11.13
C ARG A 333 2.23 1.28 10.08
N GLN A 334 3.48 1.72 10.28
CA GLN A 334 4.60 1.38 9.40
C GLN A 334 4.83 -0.14 9.32
N ALA A 335 4.67 -0.86 10.43
CA ALA A 335 4.80 -2.32 10.45
C ALA A 335 3.72 -3.02 9.61
N THR A 336 2.49 -2.51 9.64
CA THR A 336 1.37 -3.02 8.84
C THR A 336 1.63 -2.84 7.35
N ASN A 337 2.23 -1.72 6.96
CA ASN A 337 2.57 -1.39 5.57
C ASN A 337 3.83 -2.10 5.05
N SER A 338 4.72 -2.57 5.94
CA SER A 338 5.96 -3.25 5.51
C SER A 338 5.69 -4.64 4.94
N LYS A 339 6.24 -4.91 3.76
CA LYS A 339 6.24 -6.25 3.13
C LYS A 339 7.35 -7.15 3.69
N ASP A 340 8.45 -6.56 4.18
CA ASP A 340 9.58 -7.30 4.76
C ASP A 340 9.24 -7.82 6.16
N TYR A 341 9.54 -9.11 6.40
CA TYR A 341 9.22 -9.74 7.68
C TYR A 341 10.11 -9.21 8.81
N GLY A 342 11.41 -9.03 8.55
CA GLY A 342 12.37 -8.56 9.55
C GLY A 342 12.07 -7.13 10.01
N GLN A 343 11.83 -6.23 9.06
CA GLN A 343 11.44 -4.85 9.31
C GLN A 343 10.10 -4.77 10.05
N ARG A 344 9.07 -5.50 9.60
CA ARG A 344 7.78 -5.55 10.29
C ARG A 344 7.89 -6.04 11.74
N LYS A 345 8.72 -7.06 12.00
CA LYS A 345 8.96 -7.54 13.38
C LYS A 345 9.63 -6.45 14.22
N ARG A 346 10.69 -5.82 13.71
CA ARG A 346 11.39 -4.72 14.41
C ARG A 346 10.46 -3.54 14.72
N LEU A 347 9.67 -3.10 13.74
CA LEU A 347 8.72 -2.00 13.93
C LEU A 347 7.65 -2.32 14.97
N ARG A 348 7.13 -3.55 15.01
CA ARG A 348 6.18 -3.98 16.06
C ARG A 348 6.82 -4.00 17.45
N GLN A 349 8.06 -4.46 17.56
CA GLN A 349 8.79 -4.46 18.82
C GLN A 349 9.04 -3.03 19.31
N ALA A 350 9.44 -2.12 18.41
CA ALA A 350 9.59 -0.71 18.74
C ALA A 350 8.25 -0.08 19.14
N ALA A 351 7.15 -0.39 18.43
CA ALA A 351 5.82 0.08 18.79
C ALA A 351 5.42 -0.34 20.20
N GLN A 352 5.64 -1.62 20.55
CA GLN A 352 5.35 -2.14 21.89
C GLN A 352 6.18 -1.42 22.96
N ALA A 353 7.47 -1.19 22.72
CA ALA A 353 8.33 -0.49 23.68
C ALA A 353 7.81 0.93 24.00
N HIS A 354 7.34 1.67 23.00
CA HIS A 354 6.71 2.97 23.20
C HIS A 354 5.39 2.88 23.98
N TYR A 355 4.57 1.85 23.72
CA TYR A 355 3.34 1.63 24.49
C TYR A 355 3.61 1.24 25.94
N ASP A 356 4.67 0.47 26.19
CA ASP A 356 5.09 0.09 27.55
C ASP A 356 5.64 1.30 28.32
N GLU A 357 6.35 2.22 27.65
CA GLU A 357 6.84 3.48 28.25
C GLU A 357 5.71 4.48 28.54
N ALA A 358 4.65 4.45 27.74
CA ALA A 358 3.48 5.33 27.91
C ALA A 358 2.50 4.88 29.02
N ALA A 359 2.56 3.61 29.43
CA ALA A 359 1.65 2.98 30.40
C ALA A 359 2.19 3.10 31.84
#